data_AF-A0AAP7N8W2-F1
#
_entry.id   AF-A0AAP7N8W2-F1
#
_cell.length_a   1.000
_cell.length_b   1.000
_cell.length_c   1.000
_cell.angle_alpha   90.00
_cell.angle_beta   90.00
_cell.angle_gamma   90.00
#
_symmetry.space_group_name_H-M   'P 1'
#
loop_
_entity.id
_entity.type
_entity.pdbx_description
1 polymer ?
#
loop_
_entity_poly.entity_id
_entity_poly.type
_entity_poly.pdbx_seq_one_letter_code
_entity_poly.pdbx_strand_id
1 'polypeptide(L)' 'MNEYTECPECGNDQIIDYGEMAVEYETSVKTGKLLKRNKEGHSIWCAQKCRCGWDSYSEKYE' A
#
# COMPACT_ATOMS: atom_id res chain seq x y z
N MET A 1 -5.82 0.55 -14.46
CA MET A 1 -5.57 1.02 -13.09
C MET A 1 -5.62 2.53 -13.20
N ASN A 2 -6.54 3.23 -12.53
CA ASN A 2 -6.67 4.68 -12.71
C ASN A 2 -5.46 5.33 -12.03
N GLU A 3 -4.47 5.69 -12.84
CA GLU A 3 -3.26 6.37 -12.41
C GLU A 3 -3.58 7.86 -12.32
N TYR A 4 -4.01 8.32 -11.15
CA TYR A 4 -4.07 9.74 -10.87
C TYR A 4 -2.63 10.26 -10.85
N THR A 5 -2.20 10.90 -11.94
CA THR A 5 -0.89 11.54 -12.03
C THR A 5 -0.85 12.86 -11.26
N GLU A 6 -2.02 13.43 -10.97
CA GLU A 6 -2.22 14.66 -10.21
C GLU A 6 -3.44 14.52 -9.29
N CYS A 7 -3.43 15.24 -8.17
CA CYS A 7 -4.54 15.25 -7.23
C CYS A 7 -5.74 15.98 -7.82
N PRO A 8 -6.93 15.35 -7.90
CA PRO A 8 -8.11 15.99 -8.47
C PRO A 8 -8.62 17.18 -7.64
N GLU A 9 -8.27 17.26 -6.36
CA GLU A 9 -8.73 18.35 -5.48
C GLU A 9 -7.82 19.59 -5.48
N CYS A 10 -6.50 19.39 -5.56
CA CYS A 10 -5.54 20.48 -5.40
C CYS A 10 -4.49 20.59 -6.52
N GLY A 11 -4.55 19.72 -7.53
CA GLY A 11 -3.61 19.71 -8.66
C GLY A 11 -2.18 19.32 -8.29
N ASN A 12 -1.94 18.81 -7.08
CA ASN A 12 -0.62 18.36 -6.65
C ASN A 12 -0.21 17.08 -7.38
N ASP A 13 0.96 17.07 -8.00
CA ASP A 13 1.54 15.94 -8.73
C ASP A 13 2.23 14.91 -7.82
N GLN A 14 2.44 15.25 -6.53
CA GLN A 14 2.99 14.34 -5.54
C GLN A 14 1.91 13.46 -4.91
N ILE A 15 1.37 12.53 -5.70
CA ILE A 15 0.47 11.47 -5.22
C ILE A 15 1.27 10.37 -4.53
N ILE A 16 0.73 9.85 -3.43
CA ILE A 16 1.34 8.78 -2.64
C ILE A 16 0.55 7.50 -2.84
N ASP A 17 1.17 6.47 -3.42
CA ASP A 17 0.65 5.12 -3.37
C ASP A 17 0.82 4.55 -1.96
N TYR A 18 -0.25 3.95 -1.43
CA TYR A 18 -0.23 3.26 -0.14
C TYR A 18 -1.13 2.03 -0.19
N GLY A 19 -0.93 1.10 0.74
CA GLY A 19 -1.66 -0.15 0.73
C GLY A 19 -1.17 -1.13 1.77
N GLU A 20 -1.75 -2.32 1.73
CA GLU A 20 -1.30 -3.45 2.53
C GLU A 20 -0.67 -4.52 1.64
N MET A 21 0.40 -5.14 2.14
CA MET A 21 1.04 -6.28 1.51
C MET A 21 1.12 -7.46 2.48
N ALA A 22 0.77 -8.64 1.99
CA ALA A 22 1.07 -9.91 2.63
C ALA A 22 2.51 -10.30 2.29
N VAL A 23 3.28 -10.71 3.29
CA VAL A 23 4.65 -11.18 3.08
C VAL A 23 4.78 -12.59 3.61
N GLU A 24 5.21 -13.51 2.75
CA GLU A 24 5.53 -14.87 3.16
C GLU A 24 6.83 -14.88 3.97
N TYR A 25 6.85 -15.65 5.05
CA TYR A 25 8.04 -15.80 5.88
C TYR A 25 8.09 -17.17 6.56
N GLU A 26 9.29 -17.58 6.96
CA GLU A 26 9.57 -18.81 7.67
C GLU A 26 10.26 -18.47 9.00
N THR A 27 9.80 -19.04 10.11
CA THR A 27 10.39 -18.84 11.44
C THR A 27 10.62 -20.16 12.15
N SER A 28 11.66 -20.20 13.00
CA SER A 28 11.88 -21.33 13.89
C SER A 28 10.91 -21.26 15.06
N VAL A 29 9.98 -22.22 15.18
CA VAL A 29 9.05 -22.29 16.32
C VAL A 29 9.79 -22.36 17.67
N LYS A 30 10.93 -23.05 17.70
CA LYS A 30 11.73 -23.24 18.93
C LYS A 30 12.43 -21.96 19.39
N THR A 31 12.94 -21.15 18.47
CA THR A 31 13.82 -20.01 18.80
C THR A 31 13.23 -18.64 18.44
N GLY A 32 12.10 -18.61 17.74
CA GLY A 32 11.48 -17.39 17.19
C GLY A 32 12.27 -16.74 16.05
N LYS A 33 13.42 -17.30 15.65
CA LYS A 33 14.29 -16.70 14.63
C LYS A 33 13.62 -16.71 13.25
N LEU A 34 13.61 -15.56 12.58
CA LEU A 34 13.27 -15.43 11.16
C LEU A 34 14.34 -16.13 10.31
N LEU A 35 13.92 -17.13 9.54
CA LEU A 35 14.80 -17.94 8.68
C LEU A 35 14.78 -17.41 7.25
N LYS A 36 13.59 -17.08 6.75
CA LYS A 36 13.37 -16.55 5.42
C LYS A 36 12.23 -15.54 5.44
N ARG A 37 12.32 -14.56 4.55
CA ARG A 37 11.25 -13.61 4.25
C ARG A 37 11.25 -13.37 2.75
N ASN A 38 10.09 -13.51 2.10
CA ASN A 38 9.93 -13.11 0.72
C ASN A 38 9.99 -11.56 0.64
N LYS A 39 10.84 -11.02 -0.24
CA LYS A 39 11.04 -9.56 -0.34
C LYS A 39 9.98 -8.90 -1.21
N GLU A 40 9.37 -9.65 -2.12
CA GLU A 40 8.46 -9.10 -3.12
C GLU A 40 7.04 -8.96 -2.56
N GLY A 41 6.64 -9.87 -1.66
CA GLY A 41 5.30 -9.85 -1.06
C GLY A 41 4.17 -9.91 -2.10
N HIS A 42 2.93 -9.88 -1.63
CA HIS A 42 1.75 -9.77 -2.48
C HIS A 42 0.88 -8.62 -1.96
N SER A 43 0.59 -7.65 -2.82
CA SER A 43 -0.33 -6.56 -2.48
C SER A 43 -1.73 -7.12 -2.19
N ILE A 44 -2.26 -6.85 -1.01
CA ILE A 44 -3.63 -7.20 -0.59
C ILE A 44 -4.60 -6.16 -1.17
N TRP A 45 -4.25 -4.88 -1.05
CA TRP A 45 -4.92 -3.76 -1.70
C TRP A 45 -3.94 -2.60 -1.86
N CYS A 46 -4.29 -1.68 -2.74
CA CYS A 46 -3.56 -0.44 -2.97
C CYS A 46 -4.55 0.70 -3.25
N ALA A 47 -4.19 1.89 -2.82
CA ALA A 47 -4.90 3.13 -3.03
C ALA A 47 -3.91 4.29 -3.13
N GLN A 48 -4.44 5.47 -3.43
CA GLN A 48 -3.67 6.69 -3.65
C GLN A 48 -4.19 7.78 -2.73
N LYS A 49 -3.28 8.58 -2.17
CA LYS A 49 -3.65 9.73 -1.36
C LYS A 49 -2.80 10.95 -1.68
N CYS A 50 -3.37 12.12 -1.41
CA CYS A 50 -2.68 13.38 -1.47
C CYS A 50 -2.53 13.98 -0.06
N ARG A 51 -1.50 14.81 0.14
CA ARG A 51 -1.31 15.55 1.39
C ARG A 51 -2.42 16.58 1.68
N CYS A 52 -3.24 16.93 0.69
CA CYS A 52 -4.37 17.84 0.87
C CYS A 52 -5.57 17.21 1.57
N GLY A 53 -5.62 15.87 1.68
CA GLY A 53 -6.74 15.13 2.29
C GLY A 53 -7.47 14.20 1.32
N TRP A 54 -7.27 14.35 0.00
CA TRP A 54 -7.84 13.43 -0.99
C TRP A 54 -7.32 11.99 -0.80
N ASP A 55 -8.23 11.01 -0.89
CA ASP A 55 -7.95 9.58 -0.76
C ASP A 55 -8.85 8.76 -1.68
N SER A 56 -8.25 7.99 -2.60
CA SER A 56 -8.98 7.18 -3.57
C SER A 56 -9.54 5.87 -3.00
N TYR A 57 -9.19 5.53 -1.75
CA TYR A 57 -9.78 4.40 -1.05
C TYR A 57 -11.19 4.73 -0.54
N SER A 58 -11.41 5.96 -0.06
CA SER A 58 -12.71 6.41 0.45
C SER A 58 -13.82 6.30 -0.60
N GLU A 59 -13.50 6.55 -1.87
CA GLU A 59 -14.46 6.42 -2.98
C GLU A 59 -14.98 4.99 -3.22
N LYS A 60 -14.37 3.95 -2.61
CA LYS A 60 -14.76 2.55 -2.84
C LYS A 60 -15.58 1.90 -1.72
N TYR A 61 -15.73 2.55 -0.57
CA TYR A 61 -16.38 1.94 0.61
C TYR A 61 -17.42 2.85 1.29
N GLU A 62 -17.80 3.96 0.67
CA GLU A 62 -19.02 4.72 1.01
C GLU A 62 -20.25 4.25 0.21
#